data_AF-A0A3S1DAR1-F1
#
_entry.id   AF-A0A3S1DAR1-F1
#
_cell.length_a   1.000
_cell.length_b   1.000
_cell.length_c   1.000
_cell.angle_alpha   90.00
_cell.angle_beta   90.00
_cell.angle_gamma   90.00
#
_symmetry.space_group_name_H-M   'P 1'
#
loop_
_entity.id
_entity.type
_entity.pdbx_description
1 polymer ?
#
loop_
_entity_poly.entity_id
_entity_poly.type
_entity_poly.pdbx_seq_one_letter_code
_entity_poly.pdbx_strand_id
1 'polypeptide(L)'
;MSIAFEIFERVARASKDVGQAPAAPSRDVHPFDERNIHPEISTVSKKLFDDGHYSQATFEAFKFLDNKVKTLSGIQESGFSLMMNAFNEKGPKIQLTDLATVSEKDEQIGYRYIFAGTMAGIRNPRGHENLVDPIDLCLDHLSLASVLMRRLDVRKTP
;
A
#
# COMPACT_ATOMS: atom_id res chain seq x y z
N MET A 1 43.38 -1.09 31.93
CA MET A 1 42.08 -0.66 31.37
C MET A 1 41.42 0.24 32.41
N SER A 2 40.77 1.34 32.04
CA SER A 2 40.24 2.32 33.00
C SER A 2 38.94 1.82 33.65
N ILE A 3 38.74 2.08 34.95
CA ILE A 3 37.52 1.75 35.72
C ILE A 3 36.25 2.29 35.02
N ALA A 4 36.36 3.44 34.35
CA ALA A 4 35.25 4.01 33.60
C ALA A 4 34.82 3.14 32.41
N PHE A 5 35.76 2.43 31.78
CA PHE A 5 35.47 1.55 30.66
C PHE A 5 34.75 0.28 31.10
N GLU A 6 35.13 -0.30 32.25
CA GLU A 6 34.45 -1.47 32.83
C GLU A 6 33.01 -1.15 33.26
N ILE A 7 32.79 0.04 33.83
CA ILE A 7 31.44 0.52 34.19
C ILE A 7 30.60 0.72 32.93
N PHE A 8 31.17 1.32 31.88
CA PHE A 8 30.48 1.52 30.60
C PHE A 8 30.10 0.19 29.94
N GLU A 9 31.03 -0.79 29.88
CA GLU A 9 30.72 -2.11 29.32
C GLU A 9 29.62 -2.82 30.11
N ARG A 10 29.63 -2.71 31.44
CA ARG A 10 28.63 -3.32 32.30
C ARG A 10 27.25 -2.70 32.07
N VAL A 11 27.17 -1.38 31.95
CA VAL A 11 25.92 -0.67 31.64
C VAL A 11 25.42 -1.06 30.24
N ALA A 12 26.29 -1.02 29.22
CA ALA A 12 25.93 -1.36 27.84
C ALA A 12 25.43 -2.81 27.70
N ARG A 13 26.03 -3.77 28.41
CA ARG A 13 25.57 -5.17 28.43
C ARG A 13 24.22 -5.34 29.16
N ALA A 14 24.00 -4.58 30.23
CA ALA A 14 22.75 -4.61 30.99
C ALA A 14 21.58 -3.93 30.26
N SER A 15 21.88 -3.04 29.30
CA SER A 15 20.88 -2.30 28.53
C SER A 15 20.41 -3.01 27.24
N LYS A 16 20.87 -4.23 26.94
CA LYS A 16 20.52 -4.95 25.69
C LYS A 16 19.01 -5.08 25.45
N ASP A 17 18.22 -5.09 26.53
CA ASP A 17 16.77 -5.26 26.47
C ASP A 17 15.99 -4.00 26.92
N VAL A 18 16.70 -2.91 27.26
CA VAL A 18 16.08 -1.64 27.67
C VAL A 18 15.64 -0.90 26.42
N GLY A 19 14.40 -1.15 25.99
CA GLY A 19 13.79 -0.57 24.78
C GLY A 19 13.22 -1.60 23.81
N GLN A 20 13.39 -2.91 24.08
CA GLN A 20 12.60 -3.91 23.37
C GLN A 20 11.14 -3.75 23.80
N ALA A 21 10.28 -3.43 22.84
CA ALA A 21 8.85 -3.59 23.01
C ALA A 21 8.59 -5.02 23.53
N PRO A 22 7.63 -5.23 24.46
CA PRO A 22 7.27 -6.58 24.88
C PRO A 22 7.06 -7.41 23.62
N ALA A 23 7.75 -8.55 23.53
CA ALA A 23 7.64 -9.44 22.39
C ALA A 23 6.14 -9.68 22.16
N ALA A 24 5.63 -9.13 21.06
CA ALA A 24 4.26 -9.33 20.67
C ALA A 24 4.02 -10.85 20.65
N PRO A 25 2.86 -11.34 21.11
CA PRO A 25 2.57 -12.77 21.04
C PRO A 25 2.93 -13.25 19.64
N SER A 26 3.72 -14.33 19.56
CA SER A 26 4.15 -14.88 18.29
C SER A 26 2.91 -15.20 17.47
N ARG A 27 2.53 -14.30 16.57
CA ARG A 27 1.60 -14.65 15.51
C ARG A 27 2.39 -15.62 14.65
N ASP A 28 2.02 -16.90 14.72
CA ASP A 28 2.66 -17.95 13.92
C ASP A 28 2.54 -17.67 12.40
N VAL A 29 1.72 -16.68 12.02
CA VAL A 29 1.49 -16.22 10.65
C VAL A 29 1.83 -14.72 10.53
N HIS A 30 2.61 -14.36 9.52
CA HIS A 30 2.95 -12.97 9.23
C HIS A 30 1.68 -12.16 8.86
N PRO A 31 1.51 -10.90 9.30
CA PRO A 31 0.32 -10.11 8.98
C PRO A 31 -0.01 -10.01 7.49
N PHE A 32 1.01 -10.00 6.63
CA PHE A 32 0.83 -10.00 5.17
C PHE A 32 0.24 -11.31 4.65
N ASP A 33 0.62 -12.45 5.25
CA ASP A 33 0.07 -13.74 4.89
C ASP A 33 -1.36 -13.89 5.44
N GLU A 34 -1.59 -13.45 6.68
CA GLU A 34 -2.90 -13.43 7.33
C GLU A 34 -3.93 -12.60 6.53
N ARG A 35 -3.53 -11.41 6.06
CA ARG A 35 -4.38 -10.53 5.24
C ARG A 35 -4.37 -10.89 3.76
N ASN A 36 -3.59 -11.89 3.34
CA ASN A 36 -3.36 -12.23 1.94
C ASN A 36 -3.04 -10.96 1.13
N ILE A 37 -1.96 -10.25 1.48
CA ILE A 37 -1.54 -9.05 0.74
C ILE A 37 -1.07 -9.46 -0.65
N HIS A 38 -1.49 -8.69 -1.67
CA HIS A 38 -1.17 -8.98 -3.06
C HIS A 38 0.35 -9.06 -3.27
N PRO A 39 0.89 -10.06 -4.00
CA PRO A 39 2.34 -10.25 -4.13
C PRO A 39 3.09 -9.02 -4.61
N GLU A 40 2.58 -8.31 -5.63
CA GLU A 40 3.20 -7.08 -6.13
C GLU A 40 3.20 -5.95 -5.08
N ILE A 41 2.15 -5.85 -4.26
CA ILE A 41 2.11 -4.88 -3.15
C ILE A 41 3.13 -5.26 -2.09
N SER A 42 3.22 -6.56 -1.76
CA SER A 42 4.20 -7.09 -0.82
C SER A 42 5.64 -6.72 -1.20
N THR A 43 5.98 -6.76 -2.51
CA THR A 43 7.32 -6.42 -2.98
C THR A 43 7.77 -4.99 -2.65
N VAL A 44 6.85 -4.04 -2.56
CA VAL A 44 7.16 -2.62 -2.31
C VAL A 44 6.93 -2.19 -0.86
N SER A 45 6.07 -2.90 -0.11
CA SER A 45 5.66 -2.47 1.22
C SER A 45 6.12 -3.35 2.37
N LYS A 46 6.44 -4.64 2.13
CA LYS A 46 6.70 -5.60 3.22
C LYS A 46 7.88 -5.19 4.09
N LYS A 47 9.03 -4.88 3.48
CA LYS A 47 10.21 -4.46 4.24
C LYS A 47 9.94 -3.20 5.07
N LEU A 48 9.28 -2.21 4.49
CA LEU A 48 8.92 -0.98 5.18
C LEU A 48 8.00 -1.26 6.38
N PHE A 49 7.04 -2.16 6.21
CA PHE A 49 6.15 -2.58 7.28
C PHE A 49 6.91 -3.30 8.41
N ASP A 50 7.78 -4.25 8.07
CA ASP A 50 8.57 -5.02 9.03
C ASP A 50 9.53 -4.11 9.84
N ASP A 51 10.04 -3.04 9.20
CA ASP A 51 10.90 -2.02 9.81
C ASP A 51 10.09 -0.94 10.59
N GLY A 52 8.75 -1.04 10.64
CA GLY A 52 7.88 -0.12 11.38
C GLY A 52 7.53 1.18 10.64
N HIS A 53 7.88 1.31 9.36
CA HIS A 53 7.60 2.48 8.50
C HIS A 53 6.21 2.40 7.86
N TYR A 54 5.16 2.31 8.67
CA TYR A 54 3.78 2.07 8.23
C TYR A 54 3.24 3.09 7.23
N SER A 55 3.42 4.40 7.47
CA SER A 55 2.98 5.44 6.52
C SER A 55 3.66 5.30 5.17
N GLN A 56 4.95 4.95 5.17
CA GLN A 56 5.73 4.77 3.95
C GLN A 56 5.35 3.48 3.23
N ALA A 57 5.10 2.39 3.96
CA ALA A 57 4.59 1.14 3.41
C ALA A 57 3.25 1.37 2.68
N THR A 58 2.33 2.13 3.29
CA THR A 58 1.08 2.54 2.65
C THR A 58 1.35 3.40 1.41
N PHE A 59 2.21 4.41 1.52
CA PHE A 59 2.50 5.33 0.41
C PHE A 59 3.09 4.60 -0.80
N GLU A 60 4.10 3.74 -0.59
CA GLU A 60 4.73 2.99 -1.67
C GLU A 60 3.78 1.98 -2.32
N ALA A 61 2.87 1.37 -1.56
CA ALA A 61 1.82 0.50 -2.13
C ALA A 61 0.90 1.25 -3.11
N PHE A 62 0.39 2.43 -2.73
CA PHE A 62 -0.48 3.19 -3.64
C PHE A 62 0.27 3.92 -4.76
N LYS A 63 1.53 4.30 -4.54
CA LYS A 63 2.42 4.79 -5.61
C LYS A 63 2.70 3.69 -6.64
N PHE A 64 2.87 2.45 -6.19
CA PHE A 64 2.99 1.31 -7.09
C PHE A 64 1.71 1.11 -7.91
N LEU A 65 0.54 1.18 -7.27
CA LEU A 65 -0.76 1.10 -7.95
C LEU A 65 -0.90 2.21 -9.02
N ASP A 66 -0.53 3.45 -8.68
CA ASP A 66 -0.53 4.60 -9.60
C ASP A 66 0.35 4.33 -10.83
N ASN A 67 1.59 3.87 -10.62
CA ASN A 67 2.51 3.52 -11.69
C ASN A 67 2.03 2.34 -12.54
N LYS A 68 1.37 1.34 -11.93
CA LYS A 68 0.78 0.21 -12.65
C LYS A 68 -0.32 0.69 -13.60
N VAL A 69 -1.26 1.51 -13.11
CA VAL A 69 -2.32 2.12 -13.94
C VAL A 69 -1.72 2.99 -15.04
N LYS A 70 -0.67 3.77 -14.72
CA LYS A 70 0.02 4.61 -15.70
C LYS A 70 0.59 3.77 -16.85
N THR A 71 1.28 2.68 -16.51
CA THR A 71 1.88 1.75 -17.47
C THR A 71 0.80 1.08 -18.34
N LEU A 72 -0.29 0.63 -17.74
CA LEU A 72 -1.37 -0.07 -18.45
C LEU A 72 -2.18 0.86 -19.36
N SER A 73 -2.41 2.10 -18.95
CA SER A 73 -3.22 3.07 -19.70
C SER A 73 -2.43 3.86 -20.75
N GLY A 74 -1.10 3.96 -20.59
CA GLY A 74 -0.24 4.81 -21.42
C GLY A 74 -0.43 6.32 -21.19
N ILE A 75 -1.21 6.72 -20.18
CA ILE A 75 -1.50 8.13 -19.87
C ILE A 75 -0.34 8.72 -19.07
N GLN A 76 0.13 9.92 -19.44
CA GLN A 76 1.23 10.61 -18.75
C GLN A 76 0.76 11.52 -17.59
N GLU A 77 -0.18 11.03 -16.79
CA GLU A 77 -0.69 11.72 -15.60
C GLU A 77 -0.35 10.90 -14.34
N SER A 78 -0.81 11.36 -13.17
CA SER A 78 -0.68 10.65 -11.89
C SER A 78 -1.85 10.97 -10.97
N GLY A 79 -2.10 10.08 -10.02
CA GLY A 79 -3.09 10.28 -8.96
C GLY A 79 -4.51 10.38 -9.49
N PHE A 80 -5.29 11.31 -8.95
CA PHE A 80 -6.73 11.44 -9.24
C PHE A 80 -7.03 11.53 -10.75
N SER A 81 -6.34 12.41 -11.48
CA SER A 81 -6.58 12.65 -12.91
C SER A 81 -6.33 11.39 -13.73
N LEU A 82 -5.23 10.68 -13.45
CA LEU A 82 -4.89 9.42 -14.09
C LEU A 82 -6.03 8.39 -13.94
N MET A 83 -6.52 8.21 -12.71
CA MET A 83 -7.58 7.21 -12.44
C MET A 83 -8.88 7.57 -13.15
N MET A 84 -9.27 8.86 -13.13
CA MET A 84 -10.47 9.32 -13.81
C MET A 84 -10.42 9.10 -15.32
N ASN A 85 -9.26 9.30 -15.92
CA ASN A 85 -9.07 9.16 -17.37
C ASN A 85 -8.86 7.69 -17.78
N ALA A 86 -8.10 6.91 -17.01
CA ALA A 86 -7.80 5.51 -17.33
C ALA A 86 -9.06 4.64 -17.35
N PHE A 87 -9.96 4.82 -16.38
CA PHE A 87 -11.16 4.00 -16.21
C PHE A 87 -12.44 4.65 -16.75
N ASN A 88 -12.35 5.69 -17.58
CA ASN A 88 -13.53 6.35 -18.14
C ASN A 88 -14.39 5.40 -18.98
N GLU A 89 -15.63 5.13 -18.58
CA GLU A 89 -16.55 4.21 -19.24
C GLU A 89 -16.88 4.58 -20.70
N LYS A 90 -16.74 5.86 -21.07
CA LYS A 90 -17.02 6.34 -22.43
C LYS A 90 -15.88 6.08 -23.42
N GLY A 91 -14.69 5.77 -22.91
CA GLY A 91 -13.49 5.54 -23.72
C GLY A 91 -12.35 5.02 -22.86
N PRO A 92 -12.50 3.83 -22.25
CA PRO A 92 -11.58 3.35 -21.24
C PRO A 92 -10.23 3.03 -21.86
N LYS A 93 -9.14 3.47 -21.21
CA LYS A 93 -7.80 2.93 -21.48
C LYS A 93 -7.56 1.62 -20.74
N ILE A 94 -8.26 1.44 -19.61
CA ILE A 94 -8.31 0.21 -18.85
C ILE A 94 -9.78 -0.19 -18.70
N GLN A 95 -10.13 -1.30 -19.33
CA GLN A 95 -11.47 -1.86 -19.32
C GLN A 95 -11.54 -3.00 -18.29
N LEU A 96 -12.41 -2.87 -17.29
CA LEU A 96 -12.55 -3.87 -16.21
C LEU A 96 -13.55 -4.97 -16.56
N THR A 97 -14.61 -4.65 -17.28
CA THR A 97 -15.72 -5.55 -17.66
C THR A 97 -15.99 -5.44 -19.17
N ASP A 98 -16.95 -6.18 -19.74
CA ASP A 98 -17.25 -6.05 -21.18
C ASP A 98 -18.01 -4.76 -21.54
N LEU A 99 -18.46 -4.00 -20.54
CA LEU A 99 -19.22 -2.75 -20.70
C LEU A 99 -20.48 -2.91 -21.58
N ALA A 100 -21.01 -4.13 -21.67
CA ALA A 100 -22.16 -4.45 -22.51
C ALA A 100 -23.46 -4.08 -21.81
N THR A 101 -23.53 -4.30 -20.50
CA THR A 101 -24.72 -4.05 -19.68
C THR A 101 -24.61 -2.75 -18.89
N VAL A 102 -25.73 -2.26 -18.36
CA VAL A 102 -25.76 -1.10 -17.46
C VAL A 102 -24.96 -1.40 -16.19
N SER A 103 -25.14 -2.58 -15.60
CA SER A 103 -24.42 -3.00 -14.40
C SER A 103 -22.90 -3.00 -14.59
N GLU A 104 -22.41 -3.46 -15.75
CA GLU A 104 -20.98 -3.47 -16.06
C GLU A 104 -20.40 -2.06 -16.22
N LYS A 105 -21.18 -1.13 -16.78
CA LYS A 105 -20.80 0.29 -16.87
C LYS A 105 -20.79 0.95 -15.49
N ASP A 106 -21.77 0.65 -14.66
CA ASP A 106 -21.84 1.17 -13.29
C ASP A 106 -20.68 0.63 -12.45
N GLU A 107 -20.30 -0.63 -12.60
CA GLU A 107 -19.12 -1.21 -11.95
C GLU A 107 -17.82 -0.49 -12.38
N GLN A 108 -17.64 -0.26 -13.68
CA GLN A 108 -16.51 0.51 -14.20
C GLN A 108 -16.47 1.93 -13.62
N ILE A 109 -17.60 2.62 -13.55
CA ILE A 109 -17.74 3.95 -12.93
C ILE A 109 -17.40 3.89 -11.44
N GLY A 110 -17.90 2.88 -10.73
CA GLY A 110 -17.65 2.67 -9.31
C GLY A 110 -16.15 2.50 -9.03
N TYR A 111 -15.49 1.60 -9.75
CA TYR A 111 -14.05 1.42 -9.61
C TYR A 111 -13.27 2.68 -10.02
N ARG A 112 -13.66 3.39 -11.08
CA ARG A 112 -13.04 4.69 -11.41
C ARG A 112 -13.00 5.61 -10.19
N TYR A 113 -14.11 5.74 -9.45
CA TYR A 113 -14.16 6.57 -8.25
C TYR A 113 -13.37 6.01 -7.08
N ILE A 114 -13.39 4.68 -6.87
CA ILE A 114 -12.61 4.05 -5.80
C ILE A 114 -11.12 4.28 -6.04
N PHE A 115 -10.62 3.98 -7.24
CA PHE A 115 -9.23 4.22 -7.62
C PHE A 115 -8.85 5.69 -7.43
N ALA A 116 -9.64 6.62 -7.97
CA ALA A 116 -9.39 8.06 -7.83
C ALA A 116 -9.41 8.52 -6.36
N GLY A 117 -10.36 8.01 -5.57
CA GLY A 117 -10.51 8.30 -4.15
C GLY A 117 -9.32 7.82 -3.33
N THR A 118 -8.78 6.63 -3.60
CA THR A 118 -7.56 6.16 -2.90
C THR A 118 -6.34 7.02 -3.21
N MET A 119 -6.21 7.54 -4.43
CA MET A 119 -5.14 8.46 -4.76
C MET A 119 -5.27 9.77 -3.99
N ALA A 120 -6.47 10.36 -3.99
CA ALA A 120 -6.73 11.64 -3.35
C ALA A 120 -6.71 11.57 -1.81
N GLY A 121 -7.32 10.54 -1.22
CA GLY A 121 -7.54 10.43 0.22
C GLY A 121 -6.51 9.61 0.99
N ILE A 122 -5.76 8.73 0.32
CA ILE A 122 -4.79 7.84 0.99
C ILE A 122 -3.36 8.18 0.55
N ARG A 123 -3.10 8.14 -0.75
CA ARG A 123 -1.75 8.33 -1.29
C ARG A 123 -1.26 9.77 -1.14
N ASN A 124 -2.08 10.74 -1.57
CA ASN A 124 -1.65 12.14 -1.62
C ASN A 124 -1.33 12.72 -0.22
N PRO A 125 -2.14 12.54 0.83
CA PRO A 125 -1.78 13.05 2.16
C PRO A 125 -0.42 12.52 2.63
N ARG A 126 -0.13 11.23 2.42
CA ARG A 126 1.17 10.63 2.77
C ARG A 126 2.35 11.10 1.90
N GLY A 127 2.07 11.63 0.71
CA GLY A 127 3.09 12.20 -0.18
C GLY A 127 3.34 13.69 0.04
N HIS A 128 2.47 14.38 0.78
CA HIS A 128 2.54 15.83 0.97
C HIS A 128 2.65 16.25 2.45
N GLU A 129 2.33 15.36 3.39
CA GLU A 129 2.31 15.61 4.82
C GLU A 129 3.13 14.54 5.58
N ASN A 130 3.58 14.89 6.79
CA ASN A 130 4.33 13.99 7.67
C ASN A 130 3.38 13.20 8.58
N LEU A 131 2.66 12.23 8.01
CA LEU A 131 1.69 11.40 8.72
C LEU A 131 2.33 10.18 9.37
N VAL A 132 1.81 9.76 10.53
CA VAL A 132 2.19 8.51 11.21
C VAL A 132 0.97 7.59 11.27
N ASP A 133 1.00 6.53 10.48
CA ASP A 133 -0.05 5.51 10.46
C ASP A 133 0.14 4.51 11.60
N PRO A 134 -0.93 4.16 12.34
CA PRO A 134 -0.91 2.96 13.17
C PRO A 134 -0.87 1.69 12.30
N ILE A 135 -0.38 0.60 12.88
CA ILE A 135 -0.22 -0.69 12.18
C ILE A 135 -1.52 -1.19 11.52
N ASP A 136 -2.66 -1.07 12.21
CA ASP A 136 -3.95 -1.57 11.72
C ASP A 136 -4.40 -0.78 10.48
N LEU A 137 -4.27 0.55 10.51
CA LEU A 137 -4.61 1.40 9.37
C LEU A 137 -3.74 1.09 8.16
N CYS A 138 -2.44 0.82 8.37
CA CYS A 138 -1.54 0.40 7.30
C CYS A 138 -1.99 -0.92 6.70
N LEU A 139 -2.30 -1.94 7.51
CA LEU A 139 -2.77 -3.23 7.02
C LEU A 139 -4.11 -3.11 6.26
N ASP A 140 -5.03 -2.27 6.71
CA ASP A 140 -6.30 -2.02 6.02
C ASP A 140 -6.06 -1.36 4.65
N HIS A 141 -5.17 -0.37 4.59
CA HIS A 141 -4.76 0.27 3.36
C HIS A 141 -4.05 -0.68 2.39
N LEU A 142 -3.14 -1.53 2.88
CA LEU A 142 -2.48 -2.55 2.08
C LEU A 142 -3.47 -3.60 1.56
N SER A 143 -4.48 -3.95 2.36
CA SER A 143 -5.57 -4.84 1.95
C SER A 143 -6.42 -4.21 0.85
N LEU A 144 -6.75 -2.91 0.97
CA LEU A 144 -7.46 -2.17 -0.08
C LEU A 144 -6.64 -2.09 -1.37
N ALA A 145 -5.35 -1.73 -1.29
CA ALA A 145 -4.46 -1.72 -2.44
C ALA A 145 -4.41 -3.11 -3.11
N SER A 146 -4.43 -4.18 -2.31
CA SER A 146 -4.46 -5.56 -2.80
C SER A 146 -5.76 -5.91 -3.53
N VAL A 147 -6.92 -5.42 -3.06
CA VAL A 147 -8.20 -5.58 -3.77
C VAL A 147 -8.14 -4.90 -5.14
N LEU A 148 -7.61 -3.68 -5.20
CA LEU A 148 -7.50 -2.91 -6.45
C LEU A 148 -6.51 -3.54 -7.44
N MET A 149 -5.37 -4.06 -6.97
CA MET A 149 -4.44 -4.81 -7.81
C MET A 149 -5.10 -6.06 -8.40
N ARG A 150 -5.78 -6.87 -7.59
CA ARG A 150 -6.49 -8.05 -8.10
C ARG A 150 -7.55 -7.70 -9.14
N ARG A 151 -8.27 -6.59 -8.96
CA ARG A 151 -9.23 -6.10 -9.96
C ARG A 151 -8.54 -5.73 -11.27
N LEU A 152 -7.32 -5.17 -11.22
CA LEU A 152 -6.51 -4.89 -12.41
C LEU A 152 -5.97 -6.16 -13.07
N ASP A 153 -5.67 -7.21 -12.32
CA ASP A 153 -5.13 -8.45 -12.87
C ASP A 153 -6.15 -9.19 -13.73
N VAL A 154 -7.42 -9.17 -13.32
CA VAL A 154 -8.53 -9.80 -14.05
C VAL A 154 -9.24 -8.87 -15.03
N ARG A 155 -8.62 -7.72 -15.37
CA ARG A 155 -9.16 -6.78 -16.36
C ARG A 155 -9.28 -7.42 -17.75
N LYS A 156 -10.04 -6.80 -18.65
CA LYS A 156 -10.03 -7.17 -20.07
C LYS A 156 -8.70 -6.75 -20.68
N THR A 157 -8.00 -7.70 -21.29
CA THR A 157 -6.77 -7.44 -22.05
C THR A 157 -7.20 -7.12 -23.49
N PRO A 158 -6.60 -6.11 -24.16
CA PRO A 158 -6.85 -5.86 -25.57
C PRO A 158 -6.53 -7.07 -26.44
#